data_AF-A0A939FLE2-F1
#
_entry.id   AF-A0A939FLE2-F1
#
_cell.length_a   1.000
_cell.length_b   1.000
_cell.length_c   1.000
_cell.angle_alpha   90.00
_cell.angle_beta   90.00
_cell.angle_gamma   90.00
#
_symmetry.space_group_name_H-M   'P 1'
#
loop_
_entity.id
_entity.type
_entity.pdbx_description
1 polymer ?
#
loop_
_entity_poly.entity_id
_entity_poly.type
_entity_poly.pdbx_seq_one_letter_code
_entity_poly.pdbx_strand_id
1 'polypeptide(L)'
;MNQLELAAGPILRTYERLHLSGVYLTTLVLVGSVEWFEVGPDPTITACRSLTIWFGLALLSGRIWGRWLSWILPAATLFPLTYLNVDTNGDARWWDWTGQPASHAPCWGIAALSAFIGLASFFLTPWHWKKLRTKKF
;
A
#
# COMPACT_ATOMS: atom_id res chain seq x y z
N MET A 1 24.56 -24.92 -5.77
CA MET A 1 23.60 -23.89 -6.24
C MET A 1 23.78 -23.80 -7.75
N ASN A 2 22.79 -24.28 -8.50
CA ASN A 2 22.89 -24.43 -9.95
C ASN A 2 22.79 -23.07 -10.63
N GLN A 3 23.58 -22.80 -11.68
CA GLN A 3 23.55 -21.51 -12.41
C GLN A 3 22.14 -21.16 -12.94
N LEU A 4 21.30 -22.16 -13.18
CA LEU A 4 19.89 -22.01 -13.55
C LEU A 4 19.04 -21.33 -12.47
N GLU A 5 19.30 -21.56 -11.17
CA GLU A 5 18.57 -20.92 -10.07
C GLU A 5 18.93 -19.43 -9.94
N LEU A 6 20.20 -19.09 -10.22
CA LEU A 6 20.68 -17.70 -10.22
C LEU A 6 20.10 -16.91 -11.41
N ALA A 7 19.96 -17.55 -12.58
CA ALA A 7 19.37 -16.94 -13.77
C ALA A 7 17.84 -16.78 -13.67
N ALA A 8 17.15 -17.66 -12.94
CA ALA A 8 15.70 -17.60 -12.78
C ALA A 8 15.23 -16.51 -11.79
N GLY A 9 16.08 -16.11 -10.84
CA GLY A 9 15.75 -15.14 -9.79
C GLY A 9 15.26 -13.77 -10.30
N PRO A 10 15.92 -13.14 -11.29
CA PRO A 10 15.46 -11.89 -11.88
C PRO A 10 14.12 -12.01 -12.61
N ILE A 11 13.94 -13.08 -13.39
CA ILE A 11 12.73 -13.31 -14.20
C ILE A 11 11.51 -13.50 -13.30
N LEU A 12 11.64 -14.32 -12.25
CA LEU A 12 10.57 -14.55 -11.29
C LEU A 12 10.12 -13.26 -10.59
N ARG A 13 11.08 -12.39 -10.23
CA ARG A 13 10.77 -11.08 -9.61
C ARG A 13 10.03 -10.15 -10.55
N THR A 14 10.32 -10.20 -11.85
CA THR A 14 9.58 -9.40 -12.85
C THR A 14 8.15 -9.88 -12.99
N TYR A 15 7.93 -11.19 -13.10
CA TYR A 15 6.57 -11.75 -13.14
C TYR A 15 5.77 -11.44 -11.89
N GLU A 16 6.41 -11.52 -10.71
CA GLU A 16 5.75 -11.17 -9.46
C GLU A 16 5.32 -9.70 -9.43
N ARG A 17 6.19 -8.78 -9.87
CA ARG A 17 5.87 -7.35 -9.96
C ARG A 17 4.68 -7.11 -10.88
N LEU A 18 4.70 -7.72 -12.08
CA LEU A 18 3.63 -7.60 -13.06
C LEU A 18 2.31 -8.17 -12.54
N HIS A 19 2.38 -9.33 -11.88
CA HIS A 19 1.20 -9.97 -11.29
C HIS A 19 0.60 -9.09 -10.20
N LEU A 20 1.41 -8.61 -9.24
CA LEU A 20 0.92 -7.74 -8.16
C LEU A 20 0.38 -6.41 -8.69
N SER A 21 1.05 -5.78 -9.67
CA SER A 21 0.53 -4.56 -10.29
C SER A 21 -0.76 -4.82 -11.06
N GLY A 22 -0.85 -5.96 -11.76
CA GLY A 22 -2.04 -6.35 -12.51
C GLY A 22 -3.22 -6.60 -11.60
N VAL A 23 -3.02 -7.35 -10.51
CA VAL A 23 -4.05 -7.58 -9.48
C VAL A 23 -4.49 -6.26 -8.86
N TYR A 24 -3.56 -5.39 -8.47
CA TYR A 24 -3.88 -4.09 -7.90
C TYR A 24 -4.73 -3.20 -8.84
N LEU A 25 -4.31 -3.06 -10.10
CA LEU A 25 -5.04 -2.28 -11.09
C LEU A 25 -6.42 -2.87 -11.37
N THR A 26 -6.52 -4.20 -11.47
CA THR A 26 -7.80 -4.90 -11.66
C THR A 26 -8.73 -4.63 -10.48
N THR A 27 -8.23 -4.70 -9.25
CA THR A 27 -8.99 -4.37 -8.04
C THR A 27 -9.47 -2.93 -8.04
N LEU A 28 -8.60 -1.96 -8.38
CA LEU A 28 -8.98 -0.55 -8.48
C LEU A 28 -10.10 -0.33 -9.49
N VAL A 29 -10.01 -0.96 -10.67
CA VAL A 29 -11.03 -0.83 -11.71
C VAL A 29 -12.35 -1.47 -11.27
N LEU A 30 -12.31 -2.67 -10.70
CA LEU A 30 -13.52 -3.38 -10.27
C LEU A 30 -14.22 -2.64 -9.13
N VAL A 31 -13.49 -2.30 -8.06
CA VAL A 31 -14.06 -1.57 -6.92
C VAL A 31 -14.52 -0.18 -7.34
N GLY A 32 -13.67 0.54 -8.10
CA GLY A 32 -14.02 1.87 -8.58
C GLY A 32 -15.25 1.88 -9.49
N SER A 33 -15.42 0.86 -10.34
CA SER A 33 -16.61 0.74 -11.18
C SER A 33 -17.86 0.49 -10.35
N VAL A 34 -17.81 -0.43 -9.39
CA VAL A 34 -18.95 -0.73 -8.51
C VAL A 34 -19.38 0.52 -7.73
N GLU A 35 -18.43 1.18 -7.07
CA GLU A 35 -18.71 2.42 -6.31
C GLU A 35 -19.26 3.53 -7.20
N TRP A 36 -18.77 3.64 -8.43
CA TRP A 36 -19.21 4.69 -9.36
C TRP A 36 -20.66 4.53 -9.78
N PHE A 37 -21.08 3.29 -10.06
CA PHE A 37 -22.45 3.01 -10.49
C PHE A 37 -23.45 2.97 -9.34
N GLU A 38 -23.04 2.53 -8.15
CA GLU A 38 -23.94 2.35 -7.01
C GLU A 38 -24.06 3.59 -6.12
N VAL A 39 -22.95 4.30 -5.88
CA VAL A 39 -22.88 5.35 -4.85
C VAL A 39 -22.55 6.72 -5.45
N GLY A 40 -21.71 6.76 -6.47
CA GLY A 40 -21.37 7.97 -7.22
C GLY A 40 -19.89 8.35 -7.16
N PRO A 41 -19.52 9.53 -7.70
CA PRO A 41 -18.14 9.88 -8.00
C PRO A 41 -17.27 10.14 -6.75
N ASP A 42 -17.79 10.85 -5.75
CA ASP A 42 -17.00 11.22 -4.57
C ASP A 42 -16.62 10.00 -3.71
N PRO A 43 -17.55 9.07 -3.37
CA PRO A 43 -17.20 7.83 -2.66
C PRO A 43 -16.23 6.96 -3.44
N THR A 44 -16.37 6.91 -4.77
CA THR A 44 -15.45 6.18 -5.65
C THR A 44 -14.00 6.65 -5.50
N ILE A 45 -13.79 7.97 -5.50
CA ILE A 45 -12.45 8.56 -5.36
C ILE A 45 -11.90 8.24 -3.96
N THR A 46 -12.72 8.35 -2.92
CA THR A 46 -12.35 7.99 -1.54
C THR A 46 -11.97 6.52 -1.41
N ALA A 47 -12.70 5.61 -2.06
CA ALA A 47 -12.41 4.18 -2.08
C ALA A 47 -11.08 3.90 -2.80
N CYS A 48 -10.86 4.46 -3.99
CA CYS A 48 -9.61 4.32 -4.75
C CYS A 48 -8.40 4.86 -3.96
N ARG A 49 -8.54 6.01 -3.29
CA ARG A 49 -7.52 6.57 -2.39
C ARG A 49 -7.22 5.62 -1.24
N SER A 50 -8.25 5.07 -0.59
CA SER A 50 -8.11 4.15 0.54
C SER A 50 -7.43 2.84 0.13
N LEU A 51 -7.79 2.28 -1.02
CA LEU A 51 -7.14 1.11 -1.61
C LEU A 51 -5.65 1.37 -1.87
N THR A 52 -5.31 2.57 -2.36
CA THR A 52 -3.92 2.97 -2.58
C THR A 52 -3.14 2.99 -1.26
N ILE A 53 -3.74 3.53 -0.20
CA ILE A 53 -3.13 3.58 1.14
C ILE A 53 -2.87 2.18 1.67
N TRP A 54 -3.89 1.32 1.67
CA TRP A 54 -3.74 -0.05 2.17
C TRP A 54 -2.76 -0.87 1.35
N PHE A 55 -2.72 -0.69 0.03
CA PHE A 55 -1.74 -1.35 -0.82
C PHE A 55 -0.30 -0.94 -0.45
N GLY A 56 -0.06 0.37 -0.29
CA GLY A 56 1.25 0.89 0.15
C GLY A 56 1.69 0.33 1.50
N LEU A 57 0.77 0.30 2.47
CA LEU A 57 1.00 -0.28 3.80
C LEU A 57 1.28 -1.79 3.72
N ALA A 58 0.56 -2.52 2.87
CA ALA A 58 0.76 -3.96 2.71
C ALA A 58 2.14 -4.28 2.13
N LEU A 59 2.60 -3.51 1.14
CA LEU A 59 3.94 -3.64 0.58
C LEU A 59 5.02 -3.35 1.62
N LEU A 60 4.85 -2.27 2.39
CA LEU A 60 5.77 -1.91 3.47
C LEU A 60 5.81 -3.00 4.55
N SER A 61 4.65 -3.51 4.95
CA SER A 61 4.53 -4.57 5.95
C SER A 61 5.20 -5.87 5.49
N GLY A 62 4.93 -6.27 4.25
CA GLY A 62 5.58 -7.43 3.63
C GLY A 62 7.10 -7.30 3.55
N ARG A 63 7.63 -6.06 3.49
CA ARG A 63 9.07 -5.81 3.50
C ARG A 63 9.68 -5.87 4.91
N ILE A 64 8.97 -5.41 5.94
CA ILE A 64 9.46 -5.36 7.33
C ILE A 64 9.38 -6.74 7.98
N TRP A 65 8.22 -7.40 7.91
CA TRP A 65 7.96 -8.65 8.63
C TRP A 65 7.97 -9.90 7.71
N GLY A 66 8.10 -9.71 6.40
CA GLY A 66 8.01 -10.80 5.41
C GLY A 66 6.61 -10.91 4.80
N ARG A 67 6.53 -11.53 3.62
CA ARG A 67 5.31 -11.55 2.78
C ARG A 67 4.08 -12.11 3.47
N TRP A 68 4.24 -13.15 4.29
CA TRP A 68 3.13 -13.77 5.04
C TRP A 68 2.46 -12.81 6.03
N LEU A 69 3.15 -11.74 6.42
CA LEU A 69 2.71 -10.77 7.39
C LEU A 69 2.39 -9.41 6.75
N SER A 70 2.18 -9.36 5.42
CA SER A 70 1.82 -8.12 4.71
C SER A 70 0.51 -7.50 5.19
N TRP A 71 -0.34 -8.26 5.87
CA TRP A 71 -1.62 -7.80 6.39
C TRP A 71 -1.51 -7.06 7.72
N ILE A 72 -0.36 -7.11 8.43
CA ILE A 72 -0.24 -6.54 9.79
C ILE A 72 -0.47 -5.03 9.78
N LEU A 73 0.20 -4.25 8.93
CA LEU A 73 0.01 -2.79 8.92
C LEU A 73 -1.42 -2.40 8.51
N PRO A 74 -1.99 -2.92 7.41
CA PRO A 74 -3.39 -2.68 7.08
C PRO A 74 -4.32 -2.97 8.26
N ALA A 75 -4.17 -4.14 8.91
CA ALA A 75 -4.99 -4.52 10.06
C ALA A 75 -4.77 -3.58 11.26
N ALA A 76 -3.53 -3.21 11.57
CA ALA A 76 -3.21 -2.28 12.64
C ALA A 76 -3.82 -0.90 12.41
N THR A 77 -3.96 -0.46 11.15
CA THR A 77 -4.63 0.81 10.82
C THR A 77 -6.14 0.77 10.92
N LEU A 78 -6.78 -0.41 10.96
CA LEU A 78 -8.23 -0.49 11.16
C LEU A 78 -8.63 0.05 12.53
N PHE A 79 -7.90 -0.31 13.59
CA PHE A 79 -8.23 0.16 14.94
C PHE A 79 -8.36 1.68 15.06
N PRO A 80 -7.37 2.51 14.66
CA PRO A 80 -7.55 3.95 14.69
C PRO A 80 -8.67 4.40 13.76
N LEU A 81 -8.79 3.85 12.54
CA LEU A 81 -9.84 4.23 11.58
C LEU A 81 -11.27 3.91 12.03
N THR A 82 -11.46 2.97 12.95
CA THR A 82 -12.81 2.61 13.43
C THR A 82 -13.11 3.14 14.82
N TYR A 83 -12.09 3.24 15.69
CA TYR A 83 -12.29 3.56 17.10
C TYR A 83 -11.85 4.96 17.48
N LEU A 84 -10.87 5.52 16.77
CA LEU A 84 -10.29 6.84 17.07
C LEU A 84 -10.60 7.87 15.98
N ASN A 85 -11.50 7.56 15.06
CA ASN A 85 -11.68 8.31 13.83
C ASN A 85 -12.48 9.61 13.98
N VAL A 86 -13.16 9.80 15.11
CA VAL A 86 -13.97 10.98 15.41
C VAL A 86 -13.28 11.84 16.47
N ASP A 87 -13.34 13.16 16.32
CA ASP A 87 -12.85 14.10 17.33
C ASP A 87 -13.92 14.49 18.36
N THR A 88 -13.58 15.29 19.37
CA THR A 88 -14.51 15.72 20.43
C THR A 88 -15.77 16.41 19.91
N ASN A 89 -15.73 16.94 18.69
CA ASN A 89 -16.83 17.65 18.05
C ASN A 89 -17.73 16.76 17.18
N GLY A 90 -17.43 15.47 17.05
CA GLY A 90 -18.19 14.56 16.17
C GLY A 90 -17.68 14.51 14.72
N ASP A 91 -16.68 15.31 14.37
CA ASP A 91 -16.10 15.36 13.03
C ASP A 91 -15.06 14.27 12.81
N ALA A 92 -14.94 13.79 11.56
CA ALA A 92 -13.88 12.88 11.16
C ALA A 92 -12.51 13.54 11.35
N ARG A 93 -11.56 12.80 11.93
CA ARG A 93 -10.19 13.28 12.13
C ARG A 93 -9.46 13.43 10.79
N TRP A 94 -8.52 14.37 10.72
CA TRP A 94 -7.81 14.70 9.47
C TRP A 94 -7.05 13.51 8.84
N TRP A 95 -6.70 12.51 9.66
CA TRP A 95 -6.02 11.29 9.22
C TRP A 95 -6.98 10.15 8.90
N ASP A 96 -8.30 10.29 9.16
CA ASP A 96 -9.29 9.29 8.76
C ASP A 96 -9.52 9.37 7.24
N TRP A 97 -8.64 8.73 6.48
CA TRP A 97 -8.72 8.72 5.03
C TRP A 97 -9.94 7.97 4.47
N THR A 98 -10.71 7.28 5.32
CA THR A 98 -11.96 6.60 4.94
C THR A 98 -13.19 7.48 5.13
N GLY A 99 -13.20 8.31 6.18
CA GLY A 99 -14.31 9.24 6.46
C GLY A 99 -14.15 10.63 5.84
N GLN A 100 -12.93 11.05 5.50
CA GLN A 100 -12.69 12.38 4.91
C GLN A 100 -13.11 12.46 3.43
N PRO A 101 -13.59 13.62 2.96
CA PRO A 101 -14.07 13.79 1.59
C PRO A 101 -12.96 13.56 0.55
N ALA A 102 -13.37 13.29 -0.69
CA ALA A 102 -12.47 13.00 -1.80
C ALA A 102 -11.43 14.11 -2.05
N SER A 103 -11.79 15.37 -1.80
CA SER A 103 -10.93 16.55 -1.97
C SER A 103 -9.94 16.79 -0.80
N HIS A 104 -10.00 16.00 0.27
CA HIS A 104 -9.20 16.25 1.47
C HIS A 104 -7.69 16.01 1.23
N ALA A 105 -6.93 17.11 1.13
CA ALA A 105 -5.52 17.09 0.75
C ALA A 105 -4.60 16.28 1.70
N PRO A 106 -4.75 16.34 3.04
CA PRO A 106 -3.94 15.52 3.94
C PRO A 106 -4.06 14.02 3.65
N CYS A 107 -5.25 13.52 3.32
CA CYS A 107 -5.46 12.10 3.01
C CYS A 107 -4.79 11.70 1.69
N TRP A 108 -4.75 12.59 0.70
CA TRP A 108 -3.94 12.40 -0.51
C TRP A 108 -2.44 12.38 -0.22
N GLY A 109 -1.98 13.20 0.75
CA GLY A 109 -0.62 13.13 1.25
C GLY A 109 -0.28 11.76 1.84
N ILE A 110 -1.19 11.18 2.64
CA ILE A 110 -1.05 9.82 3.20
C ILE A 110 -1.03 8.77 2.07
N ALA A 111 -1.91 8.89 1.08
CA ALA A 111 -1.93 8.01 -0.08
C ALA A 111 -0.62 8.05 -0.88
N ALA A 112 -0.13 9.25 -1.19
CA ALA A 112 1.15 9.41 -1.89
C ALA A 112 2.32 8.85 -1.08
N LEU A 113 2.38 9.15 0.22
CA LEU A 113 3.46 8.71 1.09
C LEU A 113 3.48 7.18 1.27
N SER A 114 2.33 6.58 1.55
CA SER A 114 2.20 5.13 1.73
C SER A 114 2.52 4.38 0.43
N ALA A 115 2.01 4.84 -0.71
CA ALA A 115 2.34 4.26 -2.01
C ALA A 115 3.82 4.40 -2.33
N PHE A 116 4.41 5.58 -2.13
CA PHE A 116 5.82 5.83 -2.37
C PHE A 116 6.72 4.94 -1.51
N ILE A 117 6.48 4.90 -0.20
CA ILE A 117 7.26 4.08 0.73
C ILE A 117 7.07 2.59 0.45
N GLY A 118 5.84 2.15 0.18
CA GLY A 118 5.53 0.75 -0.16
C GLY A 118 6.22 0.30 -1.44
N LEU A 119 6.12 1.09 -2.50
CA LEU A 119 6.80 0.83 -3.78
C LEU A 119 8.31 0.88 -3.62
N ALA A 120 8.87 1.90 -2.96
CA ALA A 120 10.29 1.98 -2.68
C ALA A 120 10.79 0.73 -1.92
N SER A 121 10.05 0.32 -0.88
CA SER A 121 10.34 -0.89 -0.10
C SER A 121 10.32 -2.16 -0.93
N PHE A 122 9.41 -2.23 -1.92
CA PHE A 122 9.25 -3.36 -2.83
C PHE A 122 10.33 -3.40 -3.93
N PHE A 123 10.75 -2.25 -4.45
CA PHE A 123 11.78 -2.15 -5.49
C PHE A 123 13.21 -2.19 -4.93
N LEU A 124 13.43 -1.74 -3.70
CA LEU A 124 14.74 -1.78 -3.03
C LEU A 124 15.14 -3.22 -2.69
N THR A 125 15.86 -3.86 -3.61
CA THR A 125 16.46 -5.18 -3.38
C THR A 125 17.46 -5.15 -2.21
N PRO A 126 17.47 -6.18 -1.33
CA PRO A 126 18.34 -6.23 -0.13
C PRO A 126 19.85 -6.14 -0.37
N TRP A 127 20.31 -6.29 -1.62
CA TRP A 127 21.72 -6.39 -1.98
C TRP A 127 22.53 -5.09 -1.77
N HIS A 128 21.89 -3.91 -1.84
CA HIS A 128 22.60 -2.65 -1.56
C HIS A 128 22.88 -2.44 -0.06
N TRP A 129 22.04 -2.98 0.81
CA TRP A 129 22.17 -2.76 2.26
C TRP A 129 23.27 -3.62 2.89
N LYS A 130 23.48 -4.85 2.40
CA LYS A 130 24.63 -5.67 2.85
C LYS A 130 25.96 -5.03 2.48
N LYS A 131 26.08 -4.40 1.29
CA LYS A 131 27.30 -3.72 0.83
C LYS A 131 27.65 -2.46 1.64
N LEU A 132 26.65 -1.80 2.23
CA LEU A 132 26.85 -0.65 3.13
C LEU A 132 27.23 -1.08 4.56
N ARG A 133 26.78 -2.27 4.99
CA ARG A 133 27.07 -2.79 6.34
C ARG A 133 28.44 -3.47 6.46
N THR A 134 29.04 -3.93 5.36
CA THR A 134 30.43 -4.43 5.31
C THR A 134 31.49 -3.34 5.11
N LYS A 135 31.10 -2.06 4.94
CA LYS A 135 32.01 -0.91 4.92
C LYS A 135 32.11 -0.18 6.27
N LYS A 136 31.89 -0.90 7.38
CA LYS A 136 32.39 -0.49 8.69
C LYS A 136 33.54 -1.43 9.05
N PHE A 137 34.74 -1.03 8.62
CA PHE A 137 35.99 -1.37 9.30
C PHE A 137 36.04 -0.59 10.60
#